data_AF-A0A7S1U7S7-F1
#
_entry.id   AF-A0A7S1U7S7-F1
#
_cell.length_a   1.000
_cell.length_b   1.000
_cell.length_c   1.000
_cell.angle_alpha   90.00
_cell.angle_beta   90.00
_cell.angle_gamma   90.00
#
_symmetry.space_group_name_H-M   'P 1'
#
loop_
_entity.id
_entity.type
_entity.pdbx_description
1 polymer ?
#
loop_
_entity_poly.entity_id
_entity_poly.type
_entity_poly.pdbx_seq_one_letter_code
_entity_poly.pdbx_strand_id
1 'polypeptide(L)'
;GGGGGGSRAPEPSAPGAEENLKKALLVGDFATAVEAAFSVGQYDDALVLAHCGGPELLKRTQERYLAQRVAERPFLKVVDAIIGGGLENLMATSNLANWRETLAILLNYAQGQEFAALAEKLGDRLRTELDDAHSASLCYIAARQVDKALAHWLLLAEKEIPVAGGPPRPDTVALQEFVERVSVLRRVVGVNPGAPGPEGLSDAFAKYAGLLAGQGSLGLASLFAAPSEAGEEMAAKILRDRLYHATPLNQRQGGAPPFPFTAQEATAQPAGAATAQPAAAAG
;
A
#
# COMPACT_ATOMS: atom_id res chain seq x y z
N GLY A 1 47.17 -15.53 18.23
CA GLY A 1 47.95 -15.24 17.01
C GLY A 1 47.46 -13.92 16.45
N GLY A 2 48.30 -12.89 16.51
CA GLY A 2 47.98 -11.58 15.96
C GLY A 2 48.10 -11.59 14.44
N GLY A 3 47.01 -11.24 13.75
CA GLY A 3 47.00 -10.96 12.32
C GLY A 3 47.12 -9.45 12.13
N GLY A 4 48.28 -9.01 11.63
CA GLY A 4 48.65 -7.61 11.51
C GLY A 4 47.71 -6.81 10.62
N GLY A 5 47.25 -5.68 11.16
CA GLY A 5 46.67 -4.61 10.37
C GLY A 5 47.75 -4.03 9.46
N GLY A 6 47.63 -4.30 8.15
CA GLY A 6 48.39 -3.62 7.12
C GLY A 6 47.96 -2.17 7.03
N SER A 7 48.56 -1.33 7.87
CA SER A 7 48.51 0.13 7.72
C SER A 7 49.27 0.48 6.44
N ARG A 8 48.55 0.57 5.31
CA ARG A 8 49.10 1.05 4.04
C ARG A 8 49.56 2.49 4.26
N ALA A 9 50.87 2.72 4.23
CA ALA A 9 51.45 4.05 4.32
C ALA A 9 50.87 4.94 3.20
N PRO A 10 50.64 6.24 3.45
CA PRO A 10 50.24 7.15 2.39
C PRO A 10 51.32 7.14 1.31
N GLU A 11 50.95 6.75 0.09
CA GLU A 11 51.85 6.87 -1.05
C GLU A 11 52.21 8.34 -1.24
N PRO A 12 53.49 8.68 -1.47
CA PRO A 12 53.90 10.06 -1.67
C PRO A 12 53.15 10.62 -2.88
N SER A 13 52.36 11.67 -2.65
CA SER A 13 51.70 12.43 -3.69
C SER A 13 52.72 12.81 -4.77
N ALA A 14 52.38 12.59 -6.04
CA ALA A 14 53.27 12.89 -7.15
C ALA A 14 53.81 14.33 -7.02
N PRO A 15 55.13 14.56 -7.06
CA PRO A 15 55.73 15.84 -6.70
C PRO A 15 55.22 17.03 -7.54
N GLY A 16 54.77 16.78 -8.77
CA GLY A 16 54.16 17.81 -9.62
C GLY A 16 52.73 18.18 -9.24
N ALA A 17 51.97 17.28 -8.62
CA ALA A 17 50.58 17.55 -8.24
C ALA A 17 50.50 18.47 -7.01
N GLU A 18 51.39 18.29 -6.03
CA GLU A 18 51.46 19.16 -4.86
C GLU A 18 51.92 20.59 -5.22
N GLU A 19 52.84 20.72 -6.19
CA GLU A 19 53.26 22.03 -6.71
C GLU A 19 52.12 22.75 -7.44
N ASN A 20 51.35 22.02 -8.27
CA ASN A 20 50.19 22.56 -8.96
C ASN A 20 49.06 22.94 -7.99
N LEU A 21 48.85 22.14 -6.94
CA LEU A 21 47.90 22.44 -5.87
C LEU A 21 48.27 23.75 -5.15
N LYS A 22 49.54 23.90 -4.75
CA LYS A 22 50.05 25.13 -4.12
C LYS A 22 49.89 26.35 -5.02
N LYS A 23 50.20 26.23 -6.32
CA LYS A 23 50.02 27.31 -7.30
C LYS A 23 48.54 27.71 -7.45
N ALA A 24 47.63 26.74 -7.55
CA ALA A 24 46.20 27.01 -7.66
C ALA A 24 45.66 27.73 -6.40
N LEU A 25 46.10 27.33 -5.21
CA LEU A 25 45.74 27.97 -3.95
C LEU A 25 46.27 29.40 -3.84
N LEU A 26 47.48 29.69 -4.31
CA LEU A 26 48.04 31.05 -4.31
C LEU A 26 47.24 32.04 -5.16
N VAL A 27 46.61 31.55 -6.23
CA VAL A 27 45.77 32.35 -7.13
C VAL A 27 44.30 32.38 -6.69
N GLY A 28 43.92 31.56 -5.71
CA GLY A 28 42.54 31.41 -5.23
C GLY A 28 41.64 30.58 -6.15
N ASP A 29 42.23 29.80 -7.07
CA ASP A 29 41.48 28.94 -7.99
C ASP A 29 41.25 27.55 -7.36
N PHE A 30 40.18 27.45 -6.58
CA PHE A 30 39.79 26.20 -5.94
C PHE A 30 39.30 25.13 -6.93
N ALA A 31 38.82 25.51 -8.12
CA ALA A 31 38.35 24.55 -9.11
C ALA A 31 39.52 23.73 -9.67
N THR A 32 40.60 24.40 -10.06
CA THR A 32 41.82 23.73 -10.53
C THR A 32 42.48 22.92 -9.40
N ALA A 33 42.41 23.39 -8.16
CA ALA A 33 42.93 22.66 -7.00
C ALA A 33 42.18 21.33 -6.76
N VAL A 34 40.85 21.33 -6.91
CA VAL A 34 40.02 20.12 -6.82
C VAL A 34 40.38 19.12 -7.93
N GLU A 35 40.55 19.58 -9.18
CA GLU A 35 40.95 18.70 -10.29
C GLU A 35 42.31 18.03 -10.06
N ALA A 36 43.28 18.80 -9.55
CA ALA A 36 44.58 18.27 -9.18
C ALA A 36 44.46 17.17 -8.10
N ALA A 37 43.66 17.39 -7.06
CA ALA A 37 43.42 16.40 -6.00
C ALA A 37 42.72 15.13 -6.53
N PHE A 38 41.73 15.26 -7.42
CA PHE A 38 41.07 14.12 -8.07
C PHE A 38 42.03 13.32 -8.97
N SER A 39 42.98 13.97 -9.63
CA SER A 39 43.94 13.30 -10.51
C SER A 39 44.91 12.37 -9.76
N VAL A 40 45.19 12.67 -8.48
CA VAL A 40 46.05 11.87 -7.60
C VAL A 40 45.25 10.86 -6.77
N GLY A 41 43.90 10.97 -6.77
CA GLY A 41 43.02 10.13 -5.96
C GLY A 41 42.94 10.53 -4.48
N GLN A 42 43.31 11.77 -4.15
CA GLN A 42 43.18 12.36 -2.80
C GLN A 42 41.79 13.02 -2.65
N TYR A 43 40.75 12.20 -2.48
CA TYR A 43 39.36 12.69 -2.46
C TYR A 43 38.98 13.46 -1.20
N ASP A 44 39.61 13.15 -0.08
CA ASP A 44 39.50 13.87 1.18
C ASP A 44 39.94 15.33 1.02
N ASP A 45 41.13 15.55 0.43
CA ASP A 45 41.62 16.89 0.11
C ASP A 45 40.70 17.59 -0.90
N ALA A 46 40.24 16.89 -1.93
CA ALA A 46 39.33 17.45 -2.92
C ALA A 46 38.01 17.96 -2.30
N LEU A 47 37.44 17.24 -1.33
CA LEU A 47 36.20 17.65 -0.66
C LEU A 47 36.41 18.86 0.26
N VAL A 48 37.55 18.92 0.99
CA VAL A 48 37.91 20.06 1.83
C VAL A 48 38.11 21.32 0.98
N LEU A 49 38.83 21.21 -0.14
CA LEU A 49 39.06 22.31 -1.06
C LEU A 49 37.77 22.80 -1.73
N ALA A 50 36.88 21.87 -2.09
CA ALA A 50 35.59 22.23 -2.69
C ALA A 50 34.70 23.01 -1.71
N HIS A 51 34.75 22.70 -0.40
CA HIS A 51 34.05 23.48 0.61
C HIS A 51 34.53 24.93 0.67
N CYS A 52 35.84 25.16 0.54
CA CYS A 52 36.43 26.50 0.48
C CYS A 52 36.05 27.28 -0.79
N GLY A 53 35.83 26.59 -1.90
CA GLY A 53 35.49 27.20 -3.20
C GLY A 53 34.01 27.54 -3.42
N GLY A 54 33.14 27.29 -2.42
CA GLY A 54 31.73 27.65 -2.46
C GLY A 54 30.77 26.48 -2.74
N PRO A 55 29.45 26.71 -2.58
CA PRO A 55 28.45 25.65 -2.59
C PRO A 55 28.29 24.98 -3.97
N GLU A 56 28.43 25.72 -5.07
CA GLU A 56 28.35 25.15 -6.42
C GLU A 56 29.50 24.20 -6.71
N LEU A 57 30.73 24.55 -6.28
CA LEU A 57 31.90 23.70 -6.46
C LEU A 57 31.79 22.45 -5.58
N LEU A 58 31.39 22.61 -4.32
CA LEU A 58 31.16 21.49 -3.41
C LEU A 58 30.16 20.49 -3.97
N LYS A 59 29.03 20.96 -4.52
CA LYS A 59 28.01 20.10 -5.11
C LYS A 59 28.56 19.26 -6.27
N ARG A 60 29.25 19.88 -7.23
CA ARG A 60 29.86 19.18 -8.38
C ARG A 60 30.91 18.16 -7.94
N THR A 61 31.74 18.52 -6.96
CA THR A 61 32.77 17.64 -6.40
C THR A 61 32.14 16.42 -5.72
N GLN A 62 31.06 16.60 -4.94
CA GLN A 62 30.31 15.52 -4.31
C GLN A 62 29.68 14.57 -5.34
N GLU A 63 29.00 15.11 -6.36
CA GLU A 63 28.41 14.32 -7.46
C GLU A 63 29.48 13.46 -8.18
N ARG A 64 30.64 14.06 -8.49
CA ARG A 64 31.75 13.33 -9.11
C ARG A 64 32.32 12.24 -8.20
N TYR A 65 32.49 12.54 -6.91
CA TYR A 65 32.96 11.55 -5.92
C TYR A 65 32.01 10.37 -5.83
N LEU A 66 30.71 10.62 -5.70
CA LEU A 66 29.68 9.60 -5.62
C LEU A 66 29.64 8.76 -6.90
N ALA A 67 29.65 9.39 -8.08
CA ALA A 67 29.67 8.67 -9.36
C ALA A 67 30.85 7.69 -9.50
N GLN A 68 32.04 8.03 -8.98
CA GLN A 68 33.21 7.15 -9.03
C GLN A 68 33.17 6.03 -7.97
N ARG A 69 32.65 6.31 -6.77
CA ARG A 69 32.77 5.40 -5.61
C ARG A 69 31.52 4.58 -5.30
N VAL A 70 30.37 4.91 -5.88
CA VAL A 70 29.09 4.19 -5.69
C VAL A 70 29.19 2.72 -6.09
N ALA A 71 29.95 2.39 -7.14
CA ALA A 71 30.13 1.00 -7.60
C ALA A 71 30.90 0.15 -6.57
N GLU A 72 31.86 0.75 -5.86
CA GLU A 72 32.69 0.05 -4.87
C GLU A 72 32.02 -0.01 -3.49
N ARG A 73 31.21 0.99 -3.15
CA ARG A 73 30.64 1.18 -1.80
C ARG A 73 29.13 1.40 -1.89
N PRO A 74 28.32 0.32 -1.76
CA PRO A 74 26.86 0.40 -1.96
C PRO A 74 26.12 1.40 -1.08
N PHE A 75 26.58 1.66 0.15
CA PHE A 75 25.93 2.64 1.04
C PHE A 75 26.00 4.08 0.48
N LEU A 76 26.97 4.38 -0.40
CA LEU A 76 27.05 5.70 -1.05
C LEU A 76 25.84 5.96 -1.96
N LYS A 77 25.12 4.94 -2.42
CA LYS A 77 23.83 5.13 -3.11
C LYS A 77 22.79 5.79 -2.23
N VAL A 78 22.77 5.45 -0.93
CA VAL A 78 21.86 6.07 0.04
C VAL A 78 22.27 7.51 0.26
N VAL A 79 23.56 7.78 0.40
CA VAL A 79 24.10 9.14 0.56
C VAL A 79 23.78 10.00 -0.65
N ASP A 80 23.97 9.47 -1.86
CA ASP A 80 23.65 10.12 -3.13
C ASP A 80 22.16 10.48 -3.21
N ALA A 81 21.28 9.54 -2.84
CA ALA A 81 19.85 9.79 -2.81
C ALA A 81 19.44 10.87 -1.80
N ILE A 82 20.10 10.94 -0.64
CA ILE A 82 19.83 11.95 0.39
C ILE A 82 20.31 13.34 -0.06
N ILE A 83 21.51 13.44 -0.64
CA ILE A 83 22.10 14.71 -1.06
C ILE A 83 21.42 15.25 -2.33
N GLY A 84 21.18 14.37 -3.32
CA GLY A 84 20.65 14.71 -4.62
C GLY A 84 19.12 14.77 -4.72
N GLY A 85 18.39 14.43 -3.65
CA GLY A 85 16.93 14.31 -3.68
C GLY A 85 16.43 13.16 -4.55
N GLY A 86 17.23 12.09 -4.66
CA GLY A 86 17.02 10.95 -5.56
C GLY A 86 16.35 9.74 -4.90
N LEU A 87 15.49 9.94 -3.89
CA LEU A 87 14.86 8.84 -3.15
C LEU A 87 14.02 7.92 -4.05
N GLU A 88 13.45 8.46 -5.13
CA GLU A 88 12.73 7.66 -6.14
C GLU A 88 13.66 6.67 -6.87
N ASN A 89 14.84 7.12 -7.30
CA ASN A 89 15.83 6.26 -7.96
C ASN A 89 16.38 5.21 -6.99
N LEU A 90 16.59 5.60 -5.72
CA LEU A 90 16.97 4.67 -4.66
C LEU A 90 15.90 3.59 -4.49
N MET A 91 14.63 3.99 -4.38
CA MET A 91 13.51 3.06 -4.26
C MET A 91 13.47 2.13 -5.47
N ALA A 92 13.58 2.62 -6.70
CA ALA A 92 13.50 1.81 -7.91
C ALA A 92 14.65 0.79 -8.06
N THR A 93 15.86 1.14 -7.62
CA THR A 93 17.05 0.28 -7.74
C THR A 93 17.35 -0.53 -6.47
N SER A 94 16.60 -0.31 -5.39
CA SER A 94 16.81 -0.99 -4.12
C SER A 94 16.53 -2.50 -4.22
N ASN A 95 17.33 -3.26 -3.48
CA ASN A 95 17.14 -4.70 -3.32
C ASN A 95 15.93 -4.97 -2.42
N LEU A 96 14.93 -5.66 -2.97
CA LEU A 96 13.70 -5.96 -2.25
C LEU A 96 13.89 -6.91 -1.06
N ALA A 97 14.97 -7.70 -1.01
CA ALA A 97 15.29 -8.50 0.18
C ALA A 97 15.51 -7.63 1.44
N ASN A 98 15.99 -6.39 1.24
CA ASN A 98 16.27 -5.43 2.30
C ASN A 98 15.23 -4.29 2.34
N TRP A 99 13.99 -4.55 1.92
CA TRP A 99 12.95 -3.51 1.83
C TRP A 99 12.72 -2.73 3.14
N ARG A 100 12.97 -3.34 4.29
CA ARG A 100 12.89 -2.67 5.61
C ARG A 100 13.91 -1.54 5.74
N GLU A 101 15.11 -1.72 5.21
CA GLU A 101 16.15 -0.69 5.17
C GLU A 101 15.70 0.45 4.25
N THR A 102 15.20 0.13 3.05
CA THR A 102 14.66 1.13 2.12
C THR A 102 13.51 1.92 2.77
N LEU A 103 12.56 1.25 3.42
CA LEU A 103 11.45 1.91 4.09
C LEU A 103 11.92 2.79 5.26
N ALA A 104 12.92 2.36 6.02
CA ALA A 104 13.51 3.17 7.10
C ALA A 104 14.21 4.43 6.57
N ILE A 105 14.88 4.34 5.42
CA ILE A 105 15.45 5.50 4.73
C ILE A 105 14.34 6.46 4.30
N LEU A 106 13.26 5.95 3.68
CA LEU A 106 12.12 6.77 3.28
C LEU A 106 11.48 7.47 4.49
N LEU A 107 11.31 6.79 5.62
CA LEU A 107 10.74 7.36 6.85
C LEU A 107 11.57 8.54 7.41
N ASN A 108 12.90 8.51 7.24
CA ASN A 108 13.78 9.54 7.78
C ASN A 108 13.99 10.72 6.82
N TYR A 109 14.04 10.46 5.52
CA TYR A 109 14.53 11.45 4.55
C TYR A 109 13.47 11.93 3.55
N ALA A 110 12.37 11.21 3.34
CA ALA A 110 11.31 11.68 2.45
C ALA A 110 10.50 12.80 3.12
N GLN A 111 10.19 13.86 2.37
CA GLN A 111 9.54 15.05 2.93
C GLN A 111 8.05 15.14 2.59
N GLY A 112 7.22 15.50 3.57
CA GLY A 112 5.80 15.77 3.37
C GLY A 112 5.03 14.60 2.75
N GLN A 113 4.41 14.84 1.59
CA GLN A 113 3.58 13.84 0.88
C GLN A 113 4.38 12.89 -0.02
N GLU A 114 5.68 13.15 -0.22
CA GLU A 114 6.54 12.28 -1.03
C GLU A 114 6.68 10.89 -0.41
N PHE A 115 6.75 10.82 0.93
CA PHE A 115 6.86 9.56 1.67
C PHE A 115 5.74 8.58 1.30
N ALA A 116 4.49 9.04 1.33
CA ALA A 116 3.33 8.18 1.06
C ALA A 116 3.41 7.58 -0.36
N ALA A 117 3.75 8.40 -1.36
CA ALA A 117 3.89 7.95 -2.74
C ALA A 117 5.05 6.95 -2.93
N LEU A 118 6.20 7.19 -2.29
CA LEU A 118 7.36 6.30 -2.40
C LEU A 118 7.17 4.98 -1.65
N ALA A 119 6.57 5.02 -0.45
CA ALA A 119 6.23 3.83 0.32
C ALA A 119 5.17 2.99 -0.39
N GLU A 120 4.19 3.64 -1.03
CA GLU A 120 3.21 2.95 -1.88
C GLU A 120 3.87 2.25 -3.08
N LYS A 121 4.77 2.95 -3.80
CA LYS A 121 5.54 2.35 -4.91
C LYS A 121 6.40 1.17 -4.44
N LEU A 122 7.03 1.27 -3.27
CA LEU A 122 7.78 0.15 -2.68
C LEU A 122 6.85 -1.03 -2.38
N GLY A 123 5.65 -0.78 -1.86
CA GLY A 123 4.62 -1.80 -1.65
C GLY A 123 4.19 -2.48 -2.95
N ASP A 124 4.00 -1.71 -4.02
CA ASP A 124 3.69 -2.27 -5.34
C ASP A 124 4.81 -3.18 -5.84
N ARG A 125 6.07 -2.76 -5.75
CA ARG A 125 7.22 -3.58 -6.14
C ARG A 125 7.29 -4.90 -5.36
N LEU A 126 7.12 -4.85 -4.04
CA LEU A 126 7.08 -6.04 -3.20
C LEU A 126 5.98 -7.01 -3.61
N ARG A 127 4.81 -6.47 -3.95
CA ARG A 127 3.67 -7.26 -4.43
C ARG A 127 3.91 -7.85 -5.82
N THR A 128 4.47 -7.09 -6.76
CA THR A 128 4.57 -7.52 -8.17
C THR A 128 5.81 -8.36 -8.45
N GLU A 129 6.94 -8.07 -7.80
CA GLU A 129 8.22 -8.73 -8.08
C GLU A 129 8.47 -9.94 -7.17
N LEU A 130 8.00 -9.91 -5.91
CA LEU A 130 8.22 -10.98 -4.92
C LEU A 130 6.95 -11.74 -4.51
N ASP A 131 5.77 -11.28 -4.92
CA ASP A 131 4.47 -11.78 -4.42
C ASP A 131 4.40 -11.77 -2.86
N ASP A 132 5.16 -10.87 -2.21
CA ASP A 132 5.20 -10.75 -0.75
C ASP A 132 4.07 -9.83 -0.27
N ALA A 133 2.90 -10.45 -0.12
CA ALA A 133 1.69 -9.81 0.37
C ALA A 133 1.87 -9.14 1.74
N HIS A 134 2.61 -9.77 2.65
CA HIS A 134 2.75 -9.27 4.02
C HIS A 134 3.58 -7.98 4.03
N SER A 135 4.74 -7.99 3.39
CA SER A 135 5.62 -6.83 3.32
C SER A 135 4.97 -5.68 2.54
N ALA A 136 4.27 -5.97 1.43
CA ALA A 136 3.52 -4.96 0.67
C ALA A 136 2.44 -4.27 1.53
N SER A 137 1.72 -5.05 2.33
CA SER A 137 0.67 -4.54 3.24
C SER A 137 1.23 -3.57 4.27
N LEU A 138 2.41 -3.87 4.85
CA LEU A 138 3.07 -2.98 5.80
C LEU A 138 3.46 -1.65 5.14
N CYS A 139 3.94 -1.67 3.90
CA CYS A 139 4.25 -0.47 3.14
C CYS A 139 3.00 0.39 2.87
N TYR A 140 1.87 -0.21 2.47
CA TYR A 140 0.62 0.54 2.27
C TYR A 140 0.09 1.16 3.57
N ILE A 141 0.17 0.42 4.69
CA ILE A 141 -0.23 0.93 6.00
C ILE A 141 0.68 2.09 6.43
N ALA A 142 2.00 1.96 6.25
CA ALA A 142 2.95 3.03 6.54
C ALA A 142 2.66 4.28 5.69
N ALA A 143 2.33 4.10 4.41
CA ALA A 143 1.91 5.16 3.50
C ALA A 143 0.53 5.78 3.83
N ARG A 144 -0.19 5.23 4.82
CA ARG A 144 -1.59 5.56 5.16
C ARG A 144 -2.58 5.34 4.01
N GLN A 145 -2.22 4.49 3.05
CA GLN A 145 -3.07 4.08 1.94
C GLN A 145 -3.94 2.89 2.34
N VAL A 146 -4.90 3.14 3.24
CA VAL A 146 -5.77 2.09 3.81
C VAL A 146 -6.56 1.39 2.71
N ASP A 147 -7.20 2.13 1.80
CA ASP A 147 -8.03 1.54 0.76
C ASP A 147 -7.24 0.60 -0.16
N LYS A 148 -5.97 0.92 -0.44
CA LYS A 148 -5.08 0.06 -1.23
C LYS A 148 -4.70 -1.21 -0.47
N ALA A 149 -4.43 -1.12 0.83
CA ALA A 149 -4.20 -2.28 1.68
C ALA A 149 -5.44 -3.20 1.73
N LEU A 150 -6.63 -2.60 1.87
CA LEU A 150 -7.91 -3.32 1.88
C LEU A 150 -8.18 -4.02 0.55
N ALA A 151 -8.01 -3.32 -0.57
CA ALA A 151 -8.16 -3.89 -1.92
C ALA A 151 -7.17 -5.04 -2.15
N HIS A 152 -5.93 -4.90 -1.68
CA HIS A 152 -4.94 -5.95 -1.77
C HIS A 152 -5.33 -7.20 -0.96
N TRP A 153 -5.81 -7.03 0.27
CA TRP A 153 -6.28 -8.14 1.10
C TRP A 153 -7.54 -8.81 0.56
N LEU A 154 -8.46 -8.06 -0.04
CA LEU A 154 -9.62 -8.61 -0.74
C LEU A 154 -9.18 -9.56 -1.86
N LEU A 155 -8.25 -9.10 -2.71
CA LEU A 155 -7.71 -9.90 -3.81
C LEU A 155 -7.06 -11.20 -3.30
N LEU A 156 -6.35 -11.15 -2.17
CA LEU A 156 -5.73 -12.35 -1.57
C LEU A 156 -6.79 -13.31 -1.03
N ALA A 157 -7.78 -12.79 -0.29
CA ALA A 157 -8.87 -13.59 0.24
C ALA A 157 -9.67 -14.27 -0.89
N GLU A 158 -9.85 -13.62 -2.03
CA GLU A 158 -10.51 -14.21 -3.21
C GLU A 158 -9.68 -15.32 -3.86
N LYS A 159 -8.36 -15.16 -3.94
CA LYS A 159 -7.44 -16.18 -4.48
C LYS A 159 -7.41 -17.46 -3.63
N GLU A 160 -7.61 -17.34 -2.32
CA GLU A 160 -7.61 -18.47 -1.40
C GLU A 160 -8.92 -19.28 -1.42
N ILE A 161 -9.96 -18.81 -2.12
CA ILE A 161 -11.21 -19.57 -2.29
C ILE A 161 -10.99 -20.64 -3.38
N PRO A 162 -11.01 -21.95 -3.05
CA PRO A 162 -10.78 -22.98 -4.05
C PRO A 162 -11.90 -23.00 -5.11
N VAL A 163 -11.49 -22.83 -6.37
CA VAL A 163 -12.35 -23.02 -7.55
C VAL A 163 -12.53 -24.51 -7.80
N ALA A 164 -13.36 -25.19 -6.99
CA ALA A 164 -13.67 -26.59 -7.20
C ALA A 164 -15.16 -26.89 -6.94
N GLY A 165 -15.95 -26.87 -8.02
CA GLY A 165 -17.10 -27.77 -8.26
C GLY A 165 -18.29 -27.78 -7.30
N GLY A 166 -18.30 -27.00 -6.22
CA GLY A 166 -19.44 -26.80 -5.32
C GLY A 166 -19.91 -25.35 -5.31
N PRO A 167 -21.08 -25.02 -4.73
CA PRO A 167 -21.51 -23.64 -4.59
C PRO A 167 -20.39 -22.86 -3.87
N PRO A 168 -20.06 -21.63 -4.31
CA PRO A 168 -18.93 -20.87 -3.78
C PRO A 168 -19.19 -20.58 -2.30
N ARG A 169 -18.68 -21.44 -1.43
CA ARG A 169 -18.55 -21.12 -0.01
C ARG A 169 -17.23 -20.38 0.09
N PRO A 170 -17.21 -19.09 0.45
CA PRO A 170 -15.96 -18.50 0.90
C PRO A 170 -15.45 -19.40 2.01
N ASP A 171 -14.16 -19.73 2.01
CA ASP A 171 -13.57 -20.39 3.17
C ASP A 171 -13.91 -19.51 4.38
N THR A 172 -14.76 -20.02 5.26
CA THR A 172 -15.33 -19.24 6.36
C THR A 172 -14.23 -18.71 7.26
N VAL A 173 -13.10 -19.42 7.32
CA VAL A 173 -11.91 -19.03 8.06
C VAL A 173 -11.20 -17.85 7.39
N ALA A 174 -10.90 -17.95 6.09
CA ALA A 174 -10.25 -16.87 5.34
C ALA A 174 -11.08 -15.57 5.34
N LEU A 175 -12.41 -15.68 5.18
CA LEU A 175 -13.31 -14.52 5.25
C LEU A 175 -13.31 -13.90 6.65
N GLN A 176 -13.33 -14.71 7.70
CA GLN A 176 -13.27 -14.22 9.08
C GLN A 176 -11.93 -13.51 9.36
N GLU A 177 -10.80 -14.13 9.02
CA GLU A 177 -9.47 -13.53 9.20
C GLU A 177 -9.34 -12.19 8.45
N PHE A 178 -9.85 -12.15 7.22
CA PHE A 178 -9.92 -10.92 6.43
C PHE A 178 -10.73 -9.83 7.16
N VAL A 179 -11.97 -10.12 7.54
CA VAL A 179 -12.86 -9.14 8.17
C VAL A 179 -12.30 -8.65 9.52
N GLU A 180 -11.72 -9.54 10.33
CA GLU A 180 -11.07 -9.18 11.58
C GLU A 180 -9.90 -8.23 11.35
N ARG A 181 -9.00 -8.57 10.41
CA ARG A 181 -7.84 -7.74 10.07
C ARG A 181 -8.26 -6.35 9.60
N VAL A 182 -9.26 -6.27 8.71
CA VAL A 182 -9.82 -5.00 8.23
C VAL A 182 -10.44 -4.19 9.37
N SER A 183 -11.22 -4.84 10.23
CA SER A 183 -11.91 -4.18 11.34
C SER A 183 -10.92 -3.56 12.34
N VAL A 184 -9.84 -4.28 12.65
CA VAL A 184 -8.77 -3.76 13.52
C VAL A 184 -8.06 -2.58 12.87
N LEU A 185 -7.67 -2.70 11.59
CA LEU A 185 -7.00 -1.59 10.89
C LEU A 185 -7.88 -0.34 10.82
N ARG A 186 -9.15 -0.48 10.43
CA ARG A 186 -10.12 0.62 10.36
C ARG A 186 -10.28 1.31 11.71
N ARG A 187 -10.37 0.53 12.80
CA ARG A 187 -10.44 1.07 14.16
C ARG A 187 -9.20 1.89 14.53
N VAL A 188 -8.01 1.44 14.17
CA VAL A 188 -6.75 2.17 14.43
C VAL A 188 -6.71 3.49 13.66
N VAL A 189 -7.25 3.51 12.44
CA VAL A 189 -7.28 4.72 11.59
C VAL A 189 -8.46 5.64 11.92
N GLY A 190 -9.35 5.24 12.84
CA GLY A 190 -10.54 6.00 13.23
C GLY A 190 -11.68 5.93 12.21
N VAL A 191 -11.65 4.95 11.31
CA VAL A 191 -12.71 4.66 10.34
C VAL A 191 -13.64 3.60 10.92
N ASN A 192 -14.95 3.82 10.83
CA ASN A 192 -15.92 2.82 11.28
C ASN A 192 -15.83 1.55 10.42
N PRO A 193 -15.94 0.33 10.99
CA PRO A 193 -15.90 -0.91 10.22
C PRO A 193 -16.93 -0.95 9.09
N GLY A 194 -18.10 -0.35 9.28
CA GLY A 194 -19.17 -0.24 8.27
C GLY A 194 -19.07 0.96 7.32
N ALA A 195 -17.98 1.74 7.35
CA ALA A 195 -17.77 2.82 6.39
C ALA A 195 -17.59 2.25 4.96
N PRO A 196 -17.92 3.01 3.90
CA PRO A 196 -17.60 2.62 2.53
C PRO A 196 -16.09 2.37 2.38
N GLY A 197 -15.70 1.56 1.41
CA GLY A 197 -14.31 1.20 1.15
C GLY A 197 -14.12 0.83 -0.31
N PRO A 198 -13.03 0.12 -0.66
CA PRO A 198 -12.84 -0.37 -2.01
C PRO A 198 -14.00 -1.28 -2.44
N GLU A 199 -14.18 -1.37 -3.77
CA GLU A 199 -15.17 -2.25 -4.40
C GLU A 199 -15.03 -3.70 -3.88
N GLY A 200 -16.15 -4.37 -3.66
CA GLY A 200 -16.19 -5.73 -3.11
C GLY A 200 -16.07 -5.83 -1.59
N LEU A 201 -15.64 -4.78 -0.88
CA LEU A 201 -15.56 -4.81 0.59
C LEU A 201 -16.93 -4.95 1.25
N SER A 202 -17.94 -4.23 0.74
CA SER A 202 -19.32 -4.31 1.23
C SER A 202 -19.87 -5.73 1.11
N ASP A 203 -19.55 -6.41 0.01
CA ASP A 203 -20.05 -7.75 -0.29
C ASP A 203 -19.37 -8.79 0.62
N ALA A 204 -18.07 -8.64 0.88
CA ALA A 204 -17.36 -9.45 1.88
C ALA A 204 -17.98 -9.29 3.27
N PHE A 205 -18.29 -8.06 3.70
CA PHE A 205 -18.97 -7.83 4.97
C PHE A 205 -20.40 -8.35 5.00
N ALA A 206 -21.16 -8.25 3.90
CA ALA A 206 -22.50 -8.83 3.81
C ALA A 206 -22.47 -10.37 3.93
N LYS A 207 -21.51 -11.03 3.26
CA LYS A 207 -21.29 -12.47 3.40
C LYS A 207 -20.95 -12.86 4.84
N TYR A 208 -20.06 -12.10 5.49
CA TYR A 208 -19.69 -12.33 6.89
C TYR A 208 -20.85 -12.07 7.86
N ALA A 209 -21.63 -11.01 7.64
CA ALA A 209 -22.85 -10.72 8.39
C ALA A 209 -23.87 -11.87 8.28
N GLY A 210 -23.98 -12.49 7.10
CA GLY A 210 -24.82 -13.68 6.89
C GLY A 210 -24.38 -14.87 7.75
N LEU A 211 -23.07 -15.11 7.86
CA LEU A 211 -22.52 -16.16 8.74
C LEU A 211 -22.82 -15.86 10.21
N LEU A 212 -22.60 -14.63 10.67
CA LEU A 212 -22.92 -14.20 12.04
C LEU A 212 -24.40 -14.34 12.37
N ALA A 213 -25.27 -13.99 11.42
CA ALA A 213 -26.72 -14.16 11.57
C ALA A 213 -27.10 -15.64 11.68
N GLY A 214 -26.47 -16.51 10.88
CA GLY A 214 -26.65 -17.96 10.96
C GLY A 214 -26.20 -18.56 12.30
N GLN A 215 -25.23 -17.93 12.97
CA GLN A 215 -24.76 -18.29 14.31
C GLN A 215 -25.60 -17.66 15.44
N GLY A 216 -26.62 -16.87 15.11
CA GLY A 216 -27.48 -16.18 16.08
C GLY A 216 -26.93 -14.86 16.63
N SER A 217 -25.77 -14.40 16.15
CA SER A 217 -25.15 -13.13 16.59
C SER A 217 -25.70 -11.93 15.81
N LEU A 218 -26.99 -11.65 16.00
CA LEU A 218 -27.72 -10.63 15.22
C LEU A 218 -27.17 -9.20 15.41
N GLY A 219 -26.71 -8.86 16.62
CA GLY A 219 -26.15 -7.54 16.91
C GLY A 219 -24.82 -7.27 16.18
N LEU A 220 -23.95 -8.27 16.09
CA LEU A 220 -22.72 -8.17 15.30
C LEU A 220 -23.02 -8.22 13.81
N ALA A 221 -23.96 -9.07 13.38
CA ALA A 221 -24.38 -9.14 11.98
C ALA A 221 -24.88 -7.78 11.48
N SER A 222 -25.65 -7.03 12.29
CA SER A 222 -26.11 -5.70 11.90
C SER A 222 -25.01 -4.64 11.82
N LEU A 223 -23.92 -4.80 12.57
CA LEU A 223 -22.77 -3.89 12.48
C LEU A 223 -22.05 -4.02 11.13
N PHE A 224 -21.94 -5.24 10.62
CA PHE A 224 -21.27 -5.53 9.34
C PHE A 224 -22.19 -5.39 8.12
N ALA A 225 -23.51 -5.48 8.29
CA ALA A 225 -24.49 -5.25 7.23
C ALA A 225 -24.77 -3.76 6.98
N ALA A 226 -23.75 -2.89 7.02
CA ALA A 226 -23.91 -1.46 6.82
C ALA A 226 -24.31 -1.13 5.35
N PRO A 227 -25.05 -0.03 5.12
CA PRO A 227 -25.42 0.38 3.77
C PRO A 227 -24.21 0.76 2.92
N SER A 228 -24.15 0.20 1.71
CA SER A 228 -23.29 0.67 0.62
C SER A 228 -24.15 1.38 -0.42
N GLU A 229 -23.75 2.59 -0.79
CA GLU A 229 -24.46 3.44 -1.77
C GLU A 229 -24.25 2.96 -3.22
N ALA A 230 -23.25 2.11 -3.47
CA ALA A 230 -22.86 1.66 -4.81
C ALA A 230 -23.05 0.14 -4.96
N GLY A 231 -23.89 -0.26 -5.92
CA GLY A 231 -23.89 -1.62 -6.46
C GLY A 231 -24.24 -2.76 -5.51
N GLU A 232 -24.96 -2.52 -4.41
CA GLU A 232 -25.29 -3.57 -3.44
C GLU A 232 -26.00 -4.77 -4.08
N GLU A 233 -25.41 -5.95 -3.87
CA GLU A 233 -26.02 -7.23 -4.22
C GLU A 233 -27.38 -7.38 -3.52
N MET A 234 -28.38 -7.90 -4.25
CA MET A 234 -29.73 -8.13 -3.74
C MET A 234 -29.72 -8.92 -2.41
N ALA A 235 -28.79 -9.88 -2.27
CA ALA A 235 -28.61 -10.66 -1.05
C ALA A 235 -28.30 -9.80 0.18
N ALA A 236 -27.45 -8.77 0.04
CA ALA A 236 -27.12 -7.84 1.13
C ALA A 236 -28.34 -7.00 1.54
N LYS A 237 -29.15 -6.55 0.56
CA LYS A 237 -30.40 -5.82 0.82
C LYS A 237 -31.41 -6.66 1.60
N ILE A 238 -31.60 -7.91 1.18
CA ILE A 238 -32.46 -8.87 1.87
C ILE A 238 -31.96 -9.15 3.29
N LEU A 239 -30.65 -9.35 3.48
CA LEU A 239 -30.08 -9.64 4.79
C LEU A 239 -30.31 -8.48 5.77
N ARG A 240 -30.14 -7.22 5.33
CA ARG A 240 -30.41 -6.05 6.18
C ARG A 240 -31.86 -5.93 6.59
N ASP A 241 -32.78 -6.09 5.65
CA ASP A 241 -34.22 -6.05 5.91
C ASP A 241 -34.60 -7.11 6.97
N ARG A 242 -34.10 -8.34 6.81
CA ARG A 242 -34.29 -9.43 7.76
C ARG A 242 -33.66 -9.13 9.12
N LEU A 243 -32.43 -8.60 9.17
CA LEU A 243 -31.74 -8.24 10.41
C LEU A 243 -32.46 -7.10 11.16
N TYR A 244 -33.03 -6.14 10.44
CA TYR A 244 -33.83 -5.05 11.00
C TYR A 244 -35.09 -5.60 11.67
N HIS A 245 -35.82 -6.49 11.00
CA HIS A 245 -37.03 -7.10 11.55
C HIS A 245 -36.74 -8.12 12.67
N ALA A 246 -35.61 -8.81 12.62
CA ALA A 246 -35.20 -9.78 13.64
C ALA A 246 -34.60 -9.14 14.91
N THR A 247 -34.16 -7.88 14.84
CA THR A 247 -33.44 -7.22 15.95
C THR A 247 -34.23 -6.00 16.47
N PRO A 248 -34.90 -6.11 17.64
CA PRO A 248 -35.70 -5.02 18.21
C PRO A 248 -34.89 -3.75 18.54
N LEU A 249 -33.58 -3.90 18.77
CA LEU A 249 -32.68 -2.77 19.04
C LEU A 249 -32.51 -1.87 17.80
N ASN A 250 -32.42 -2.47 16.61
CA ASN A 250 -32.22 -1.74 15.36
C ASN A 250 -33.48 -0.96 14.95
N GLN A 251 -34.66 -1.48 15.27
CA GLN A 251 -35.94 -0.78 15.10
C GLN A 251 -36.06 0.47 15.99
N ARG A 252 -35.31 0.53 17.08
CA ARG A 252 -35.33 1.65 18.04
C ARG A 252 -34.26 2.70 17.77
N GLN A 253 -33.18 2.36 17.07
CA GLN A 253 -31.99 3.20 16.93
C GLN A 253 -31.72 3.69 15.48
N GLY A 254 -32.44 3.17 14.47
CA GLY A 254 -32.24 3.55 13.07
C GLY A 254 -33.52 3.58 12.24
N GLY A 255 -33.44 4.30 11.09
CA GLY A 255 -34.50 4.30 10.08
C GLY A 255 -34.59 2.93 9.38
N ALA A 256 -35.79 2.55 8.94
CA ALA A 256 -36.01 1.30 8.23
C ALA A 256 -35.22 1.28 6.90
N PRO A 257 -34.51 0.18 6.57
CA PRO A 257 -33.83 0.05 5.29
C PRO A 257 -34.85 0.04 4.13
N PRO A 258 -34.45 0.43 2.90
CA PRO A 258 -35.31 0.34 1.75
C PRO A 258 -35.72 -1.12 1.51
N PHE A 259 -37.03 -1.33 1.33
CA PHE A 259 -37.56 -2.68 1.12
C PHE A 259 -36.95 -3.29 -0.15
N PRO A 260 -36.38 -4.51 -0.06
CA PRO A 260 -35.55 -5.05 -1.14
C PRO A 260 -36.34 -5.47 -2.39
N PHE A 261 -37.65 -5.70 -2.28
CA PHE A 261 -38.47 -6.22 -3.38
C PHE A 261 -39.37 -5.14 -4.00
N THR A 262 -39.59 -5.21 -5.32
CA THR A 262 -40.61 -4.39 -5.99
C THR A 262 -41.99 -5.01 -5.76
N ALA A 263 -42.92 -4.24 -5.21
CA ALA A 263 -44.30 -4.68 -5.07
C ALA A 263 -44.94 -4.81 -6.46
N GLN A 264 -45.38 -6.02 -6.81
CA GLN A 264 -46.19 -6.27 -8.00
C GLN A 264 -47.65 -6.33 -7.56
N GLU A 265 -48.48 -5.41 -8.06
CA GLU A 265 -49.92 -5.45 -7.81
C GLU A 265 -50.51 -6.69 -8.48
N ALA A 266 -50.91 -7.68 -7.68
CA ALA A 266 -51.65 -8.83 -8.16
C ALA A 266 -53.05 -8.35 -8.56
N THR A 267 -53.26 -8.09 -9.85
CA THR A 267 -54.62 -7.96 -10.40
C THR A 267 -55.26 -9.33 -10.41
N ALA A 268 -56.01 -9.64 -9.35
CA ALA A 268 -56.89 -10.79 -9.35
C ALA A 268 -57.92 -10.59 -10.46
N GLN A 269 -57.77 -11.31 -11.58
CA GLN A 269 -58.85 -11.41 -12.57
C GLN A 269 -60.05 -12.09 -11.89
N PRO A 270 -61.22 -11.46 -11.81
CA PRO A 270 -62.40 -12.13 -11.30
C PRO A 270 -62.70 -13.31 -12.25
N ALA A 271 -62.73 -14.52 -11.69
CA ALA A 271 -63.11 -15.72 -12.42
C ALA A 271 -64.48 -15.50 -13.05
N GLY A 272 -64.53 -15.42 -14.38
CA GLY A 272 -65.78 -15.24 -15.12
C GLY A 272 -66.75 -16.36 -14.77
N ALA A 273 -67.96 -15.98 -14.34
CA ALA A 273 -69.06 -16.90 -14.11
C ALA A 273 -69.36 -17.66 -15.41
N ALA A 274 -69.05 -18.95 -15.45
CA ALA A 274 -69.44 -19.83 -16.52
C ALA A 274 -70.97 -19.95 -16.53
N THR A 275 -71.62 -19.30 -17.48
CA THR A 275 -73.05 -19.52 -17.78
C THR A 275 -73.23 -20.93 -18.35
N ALA A 276 -73.88 -21.81 -17.59
CA ALA A 276 -74.28 -23.13 -18.05
C ALA A 276 -75.38 -23.00 -19.13
N GLN A 277 -75.12 -23.51 -20.33
CA GLN A 277 -76.13 -23.72 -21.38
C GLN A 277 -76.86 -25.04 -21.13
N PRO A 278 -78.20 -25.11 -21.25
CA PRO A 278 -78.93 -26.37 -21.15
C PRO A 278 -78.85 -27.15 -22.46
N ALA A 279 -78.65 -28.47 -22.35
CA ALA A 279 -78.63 -29.42 -23.46
C ALA A 279 -80.05 -29.64 -24.01
N ALA A 280 -80.23 -29.44 -25.33
CA ALA A 280 -81.44 -29.84 -26.04
C ALA A 280 -81.37 -31.34 -26.36
N ALA A 281 -82.36 -32.09 -25.88
CA ALA A 281 -82.53 -33.52 -26.14
C ALA A 281 -83.05 -33.76 -27.56
N ALA A 282 -82.43 -34.72 -28.25
CA ALA A 282 -82.92 -35.27 -29.51
C ALA A 282 -84.11 -36.20 -29.25
N GLY A 283 -85.16 -36.05 -30.07
CA GLY A 283 -86.32 -36.93 -30.19
C GLY A 283 -86.95 -36.71 -31.56
#